data_AF-A0A9N9I7A2-F1
#
_entry.id   AF-A0A9N9I7A2-F1
#
_cell.length_a   1.000
_cell.length_b   1.000
_cell.length_c   1.000
_cell.angle_alpha   90.00
_cell.angle_beta   90.00
_cell.angle_gamma   90.00
#
_symmetry.space_group_name_H-M   'P 1'
#
loop_
_entity.id
_entity.type
_entity.pdbx_description
1 polymer ?
#
loop_
_entity_poly.entity_id
_entity_poly.type
_entity_poly.pdbx_seq_one_letter_code
_entity_poly.pdbx_strand_id
1 'polypeptide(L)'
;WEKLFILSYLDNAPGATIHETANKFQIETKQIQDWRNKREQLLLAQPHVKRLNAGAKPCYPNLEEELAKWVQALHAKLNPVSHHMIQTKAATLAKSTQYISQYPDINKFNNHRRMTIAQKLPEELEAQWQEFLNFV
;
A
#
# COMPACT_ATOMS: atom_id res chain seq x y z
N TRP A 1 11.36 8.35 -3.02
CA TRP A 1 12.29 9.46 -3.31
C TRP A 1 13.57 9.37 -2.48
N GLU A 2 13.52 9.43 -1.14
CA GLU A 2 14.72 9.39 -0.28
C GLU A 2 15.68 8.21 -0.54
N LYS A 3 15.16 6.99 -0.73
CA LYS A 3 16.00 5.78 -0.98
C LYS A 3 16.82 5.87 -2.26
N LEU A 4 16.22 6.38 -3.35
CA LEU A 4 16.90 6.51 -4.64
C LEU A 4 17.93 7.63 -4.61
N PHE A 5 17.66 8.71 -3.86
CA PHE A 5 18.60 9.80 -3.64
C PHE A 5 19.84 9.33 -2.88
N ILE A 6 19.68 8.51 -1.83
CA ILE A 6 20.82 7.96 -1.08
C ILE A 6 21.65 7.00 -1.95
N LEU A 7 21.00 6.21 -2.81
CA LEU A 7 21.69 5.35 -3.77
C LEU A 7 22.43 6.16 -4.85
N SER A 8 21.83 7.23 -5.38
CA SER A 8 22.51 8.09 -6.35
C SER A 8 23.70 8.83 -5.71
N TYR A 9 23.60 9.24 -4.44
CA TYR A 9 24.74 9.76 -3.71
C TYR A 9 25.87 8.74 -3.61
N LEU A 10 25.55 7.49 -3.22
CA LEU A 10 26.54 6.42 -3.12
C LEU A 10 27.26 6.15 -4.46
N ASP A 11 26.56 6.20 -5.59
CA ASP A 11 27.16 5.91 -6.89
C ASP A 11 28.01 7.07 -7.44
N ASN A 12 27.63 8.32 -7.15
CA ASN A 12 28.23 9.50 -7.77
C ASN A 12 29.26 10.20 -6.87
N ALA A 13 29.27 9.93 -5.56
CA ALA A 13 30.21 10.56 -4.65
C ALA A 13 31.58 9.84 -4.68
N PRO A 14 32.68 10.57 -4.91
CA PRO A 14 34.01 9.98 -4.98
C PRO A 14 34.42 9.41 -3.61
N GLY A 15 34.83 8.14 -3.59
CA GLY A 15 35.24 7.45 -2.38
C GLY A 15 34.12 7.06 -1.42
N ALA A 16 32.84 7.30 -1.76
CA ALA A 16 31.74 6.97 -0.89
C ALA A 16 31.57 5.44 -0.75
N THR A 17 31.76 4.95 0.46
CA THR A 17 31.42 3.57 0.81
C THR A 17 30.00 3.47 1.37
N ILE A 18 29.47 2.25 1.41
CA ILE A 18 28.17 1.97 2.05
C ILE A 18 28.18 2.41 3.51
N HIS A 19 29.30 2.18 4.21
CA HIS A 19 29.46 2.54 5.62
C HIS A 19 29.51 4.06 5.84
N GLU A 20 30.26 4.80 5.03
CA GLU A 20 30.29 6.27 5.15
C GLU A 20 28.95 6.89 4.76
N THR A 21 28.28 6.34 3.76
CA THR A 21 26.95 6.77 3.35
C THR A 21 25.92 6.50 4.45
N ALA A 22 25.98 5.31 5.07
CA ALA A 22 25.16 4.94 6.23
C ALA A 22 25.34 5.95 7.38
N ASN A 23 26.59 6.24 7.73
CA ASN A 23 26.91 7.19 8.81
C ASN A 23 26.45 8.62 8.47
N LYS A 24 26.65 9.07 7.22
CA LYS A 24 26.25 10.40 6.77
C LYS A 24 24.75 10.63 6.88
N PHE A 25 23.96 9.64 6.47
CA PHE A 25 22.50 9.71 6.49
C PHE A 25 21.88 9.16 7.78
N GLN A 26 22.69 8.70 8.74
CA GLN A 26 22.26 8.10 10.01
C GLN A 26 21.31 6.91 9.81
N ILE A 27 21.67 6.02 8.89
CA ILE A 27 20.89 4.86 8.44
C ILE A 27 21.76 3.60 8.62
N GLU A 28 21.14 2.42 8.75
CA GLU A 28 21.91 1.18 8.83
C GLU A 28 22.50 0.78 7.48
N THR A 29 23.73 0.26 7.47
CA THR A 29 24.40 -0.25 6.26
C THR A 29 23.58 -1.33 5.55
N LYS A 30 22.88 -2.19 6.30
CA LYS A 30 21.98 -3.21 5.76
C LYS A 30 20.85 -2.60 4.94
N GLN A 31 20.31 -1.46 5.34
CA GLN A 31 19.22 -0.81 4.62
C GLN A 31 19.68 -0.31 3.24
N ILE A 32 20.87 0.28 3.17
CA ILE A 32 21.47 0.71 1.90
C ILE A 32 21.75 -0.49 0.99
N GLN A 33 22.26 -1.59 1.54
CA GLN A 33 22.49 -2.83 0.79
C GLN A 33 21.17 -3.39 0.23
N ASP A 34 20.12 -3.43 1.05
CA ASP A 34 18.79 -3.90 0.63
C ASP A 34 18.17 -3.02 -0.46
N TRP A 35 18.32 -1.70 -0.37
CA TRP A 35 17.84 -0.78 -1.40
C TRP A 35 18.62 -0.94 -2.70
N ARG A 36 19.95 -1.15 -2.61
CA ARG A 36 20.79 -1.42 -3.76
C ARG A 36 20.35 -2.71 -4.48
N ASN A 37 20.08 -3.76 -3.72
CA ASN A 37 19.60 -5.04 -4.26
C ASN A 37 18.20 -4.94 -4.89
N LYS A 38 17.35 -4.03 -4.40
CA LYS A 38 15.98 -3.81 -4.89
C LYS A 38 15.85 -2.56 -5.76
N ARG A 39 16.96 -2.06 -6.32
CA ARG A 39 17.01 -0.77 -7.02
C ARG A 39 16.04 -0.69 -8.20
N GLU A 40 16.01 -1.71 -9.05
CA GLU A 40 15.10 -1.77 -10.21
C GLU A 40 13.64 -1.73 -9.76
N GLN A 41 13.29 -2.46 -8.70
CA GLN A 41 11.95 -2.44 -8.12
C GLN A 41 11.62 -1.08 -7.50
N LEU A 42 12.59 -0.39 -6.90
CA LEU A 42 12.44 0.97 -6.38
C LEU A 42 12.24 2.01 -7.48
N LEU A 43 12.83 1.82 -8.67
CA LEU A 43 12.62 2.67 -9.84
C LEU A 43 11.22 2.46 -10.46
N LEU A 44 10.75 1.21 -10.49
CA LEU A 44 9.41 0.86 -10.97
C LEU A 44 8.30 1.24 -9.98
N ALA A 45 8.62 1.29 -8.69
CA ALA A 45 7.68 1.69 -7.64
C ALA A 45 7.51 3.22 -7.64
N GLN A 46 6.35 3.70 -8.10
CA GLN A 46 5.99 5.10 -7.94
C GLN A 46 6.03 5.49 -6.45
N PRO A 47 6.70 6.59 -6.08
CA PRO A 47 7.01 6.88 -4.68
C PRO A 47 5.81 7.12 -3.74
N HIS A 48 4.61 7.33 -4.30
CA HIS A 48 3.37 7.56 -3.53
C HIS A 48 2.31 6.47 -3.69
N VAL A 49 2.53 5.51 -4.60
CA VAL A 49 1.45 4.62 -5.05
C VAL A 49 1.67 3.18 -4.63
N LYS A 50 2.92 2.74 -4.49
CA LYS A 50 3.23 1.34 -4.20
C LYS A 50 4.25 1.21 -3.08
N ARG A 51 3.82 0.66 -1.96
CA ARG A 51 4.75 0.00 -1.04
C ARG A 51 5.45 -1.12 -1.82
N LEU A 52 6.78 -1.18 -1.72
CA LEU A 52 7.61 -2.21 -2.39
C LEU A 52 7.09 -3.63 -2.10
N ASN A 53 6.58 -3.81 -0.89
CA ASN A 53 5.79 -4.97 -0.53
C ASN A 53 4.31 -4.56 -0.62
N ALA A 54 3.63 -4.93 -1.70
CA ALA A 54 2.18 -5.02 -1.65
C ALA A 54 1.84 -5.94 -0.46
N GLY A 55 0.86 -5.56 0.36
CA GLY A 55 0.49 -6.35 1.54
C GLY A 55 0.10 -7.79 1.19
N ALA A 56 -0.33 -8.55 2.20
CA ALA A 56 -0.89 -9.88 1.95
C ALA A 56 -1.98 -9.79 0.86
N LYS A 57 -1.96 -10.75 -0.07
CA LYS A 57 -2.98 -10.84 -1.10
C LYS A 57 -4.36 -11.03 -0.43
N PRO A 58 -5.43 -10.48 -1.03
CA PRO A 58 -6.81 -10.75 -0.59
C PRO A 58 -7.04 -12.25 -0.45
N CYS A 59 -7.68 -12.65 0.64
CA CYS A 59 -8.01 -14.06 0.88
C CYS A 59 -9.21 -14.47 0.03
N TYR A 60 -10.16 -13.53 -0.16
CA TYR A 60 -11.38 -13.75 -0.94
C TYR A 60 -11.54 -12.61 -1.96
N PRO A 61 -10.77 -12.63 -3.08
CA PRO A 61 -10.66 -11.48 -3.98
C PRO A 61 -12.00 -10.92 -4.47
N ASN A 62 -12.93 -11.78 -4.90
CA ASN A 62 -14.21 -11.35 -5.46
C ASN A 62 -15.13 -10.74 -4.40
N LEU A 63 -15.16 -11.34 -3.21
CA LEU A 63 -15.95 -10.85 -2.08
C LEU A 63 -15.40 -9.52 -1.58
N GLU A 64 -14.08 -9.41 -1.46
CA GLU A 64 -13.40 -8.18 -1.03
C GLU A 64 -13.60 -7.04 -2.05
N GLU A 65 -13.62 -7.35 -3.36
CA GLU A 65 -13.93 -6.38 -4.41
C GLU A 65 -15.37 -5.88 -4.34
N GLU A 66 -16.35 -6.78 -4.16
CA GLU A 66 -17.76 -6.40 -4.00
C GLU A 66 -17.96 -5.50 -2.76
N LEU A 67 -17.33 -5.88 -1.64
CA LEU A 67 -17.37 -5.10 -0.41
C LEU A 67 -16.73 -3.71 -0.60
N ALA A 68 -15.61 -3.63 -1.30
CA ALA A 68 -14.95 -2.36 -1.62
C ALA A 68 -15.83 -1.46 -2.48
N LYS A 69 -16.49 -1.99 -3.52
CA LYS A 69 -17.46 -1.24 -4.35
C LYS A 69 -18.64 -0.73 -3.52
N TRP A 70 -19.15 -1.54 -2.60
CA TRP A 70 -20.23 -1.14 -1.70
C TRP A 70 -19.80 0.02 -0.78
N VAL A 71 -18.60 -0.03 -0.19
CA VAL A 71 -18.05 1.08 0.62
C VAL A 71 -17.86 2.35 -0.23
N GLN A 72 -17.29 2.22 -1.43
CA GLN A 72 -17.12 3.35 -2.35
C GLN A 72 -18.45 4.01 -2.71
N ALA A 73 -19.50 3.23 -2.96
CA ALA A 73 -20.84 3.75 -3.25
C ALA A 73 -21.46 4.48 -2.05
N LEU A 74 -21.16 4.08 -0.81
CA LEU A 74 -21.61 4.79 0.39
C LEU A 74 -20.84 6.09 0.61
N HIS A 75 -19.52 6.08 0.41
CA HIS A 75 -18.70 7.30 0.49
C HIS A 75 -19.07 8.32 -0.59
N ALA A 76 -19.41 7.87 -1.80
CA ALA A 76 -19.91 8.76 -2.87
C ALA A 76 -21.21 9.48 -2.47
N LYS A 77 -21.99 8.88 -1.55
CA LYS A 77 -23.22 9.46 -0.99
C LYS A 77 -22.96 10.24 0.32
N LEU A 78 -21.69 10.45 0.69
CA LEU A 78 -21.25 11.07 1.95
C LEU A 78 -21.77 10.35 3.20
N ASN A 79 -22.09 9.06 3.09
CA ASN A 79 -22.51 8.26 4.24
C ASN A 79 -21.28 7.73 4.99
N PRO A 80 -21.16 7.97 6.31
CA PRO A 80 -20.09 7.40 7.10
C PRO A 80 -20.26 5.89 7.20
N VAL A 81 -19.21 5.13 6.88
CA VAL A 81 -19.20 3.67 6.96
C VAL A 81 -18.39 3.25 8.19
N SER A 82 -19.06 2.67 9.19
CA SER A 82 -18.37 2.13 10.35
C SER A 82 -17.80 0.74 10.05
N HIS A 83 -16.73 0.37 10.79
CA HIS A 83 -16.14 -0.96 10.72
C HIS A 83 -17.16 -2.09 10.95
N HIS A 84 -18.10 -1.90 11.89
CA HIS A 84 -19.14 -2.88 12.19
C HIS A 84 -20.07 -3.11 10.99
N MET A 85 -20.40 -2.06 10.23
CA MET A 85 -21.21 -2.20 9.01
C MET A 85 -20.49 -3.03 7.95
N ILE A 86 -19.18 -2.81 7.78
CA ILE A 86 -18.34 -3.57 6.85
C ILE A 86 -18.31 -5.05 7.24
N GLN A 87 -18.09 -5.34 8.53
CA GLN A 87 -18.07 -6.71 9.04
C GLN A 87 -19.40 -7.43 8.83
N THR A 88 -20.51 -6.76 9.12
CA THR A 88 -21.86 -7.30 8.94
C THR A 88 -22.13 -7.56 7.47
N LYS A 89 -21.81 -6.61 6.58
CA LYS A 89 -21.96 -6.78 5.14
C LYS A 89 -21.10 -7.94 4.62
N ALA A 90 -19.84 -8.04 5.02
CA ALA A 90 -18.95 -9.14 4.64
C ALA A 90 -19.49 -10.50 5.11
N ALA A 91 -19.97 -10.59 6.35
CA ALA A 91 -20.58 -11.81 6.88
C ALA A 91 -21.87 -12.20 6.14
N THR A 92 -22.69 -11.23 5.71
CA THR A 92 -23.87 -11.52 4.88
C THR A 92 -23.51 -12.03 3.50
N LEU A 93 -22.47 -11.46 2.86
CA LEU A 93 -21.98 -11.93 1.56
C LEU A 93 -21.39 -13.33 1.66
N ALA A 94 -20.58 -13.59 2.68
CA ALA A 94 -19.95 -14.89 2.92
C ALA A 94 -20.95 -16.04 3.05
N LYS A 95 -22.17 -15.77 3.54
CA LYS A 95 -23.26 -16.76 3.66
C LYS A 95 -24.03 -17.01 2.36
N SER A 96 -23.80 -16.23 1.30
CA SER A 96 -24.48 -16.44 0.03
C SER A 96 -24.01 -17.73 -0.64
N THR A 97 -24.93 -18.40 -1.34
CA THR A 97 -24.64 -19.67 -2.04
C THR A 97 -23.52 -19.51 -3.08
N GLN A 98 -23.42 -18.34 -3.71
CA GLN A 98 -22.38 -18.01 -4.68
C GLN A 98 -20.98 -18.11 -4.06
N TYR A 99 -20.76 -17.45 -2.93
CA TYR A 99 -19.44 -17.41 -2.29
C TYR A 99 -19.11 -18.71 -1.55
N ILE A 100 -20.09 -19.42 -1.01
CA ILE A 100 -19.87 -20.76 -0.41
C ILE A 100 -19.41 -21.76 -1.46
N SER A 101 -19.99 -21.72 -2.67
CA SER A 101 -19.57 -22.59 -3.78
C SER A 101 -18.15 -22.26 -4.25
N GLN A 102 -17.81 -20.97 -4.33
CA GLN A 102 -16.52 -20.51 -4.81
C GLN A 102 -15.39 -20.67 -3.79
N TYR A 103 -15.69 -20.51 -2.51
CA TYR A 103 -14.73 -20.53 -1.41
C TYR A 103 -15.22 -21.48 -0.30
N PRO A 104 -14.97 -22.79 -0.38
CA PRO A 104 -15.51 -23.76 0.57
C PRO A 104 -15.00 -23.57 2.01
N ASP A 105 -13.85 -22.91 2.19
CA ASP A 105 -13.27 -22.52 3.47
C ASP A 105 -13.95 -21.29 4.10
N ILE A 106 -14.78 -20.56 3.35
CA ILE A 106 -15.50 -19.37 3.81
C ILE A 106 -16.51 -19.68 4.92
N ASN A 107 -16.92 -20.94 5.07
CA ASN A 107 -17.76 -21.35 6.20
C ASN A 107 -17.05 -21.17 7.56
N LYS A 108 -15.72 -21.01 7.55
CA LYS A 108 -14.90 -20.64 8.72
C LYS A 108 -14.57 -19.15 8.77
N PHE A 109 -15.27 -18.32 7.97
CA PHE A 109 -15.02 -16.88 7.88
C PHE A 109 -15.12 -16.25 9.26
N ASN A 110 -13.97 -15.82 9.77
CA ASN A 110 -13.84 -15.25 11.09
C ASN A 110 -13.25 -13.84 10.97
N ASN A 111 -14.05 -12.85 11.37
CA ASN A 111 -13.80 -11.41 11.18
C ASN A 111 -12.69 -10.83 12.08
N HIS A 112 -11.87 -11.67 12.72
CA HIS A 112 -10.76 -11.23 13.57
C HIS A 112 -9.54 -10.72 12.79
N ARG A 113 -9.48 -10.93 11.47
CA ARG A 113 -8.41 -10.39 10.64
C ARG A 113 -8.72 -8.95 10.25
N ARG A 114 -7.87 -8.01 10.66
CA ARG A 114 -7.94 -6.60 10.25
C ARG A 114 -7.89 -6.50 8.72
N MET A 115 -8.98 -6.03 8.11
CA MET A 115 -8.97 -5.64 6.70
C MET A 115 -8.33 -4.25 6.58
N THR A 116 -7.23 -4.16 5.84
CA THR A 116 -6.59 -2.87 5.54
C THR A 116 -7.21 -2.33 4.26
N ILE A 117 -8.20 -1.46 4.39
CA ILE A 117 -8.75 -0.73 3.25
C ILE A 117 -7.81 0.45 3.00
N ALA A 118 -7.08 0.43 1.87
CA ALA A 118 -6.25 1.55 1.47
C ALA A 118 -7.17 2.74 1.14
N GLN A 119 -7.00 3.85 1.87
CA GLN A 119 -7.64 5.12 1.50
C GLN A 119 -6.98 5.64 0.22
N LYS A 120 -7.79 5.99 -0.80
CA LYS A 120 -7.29 6.75 -1.95
C LYS A 120 -6.93 8.15 -1.44
N LEU A 121 -5.75 8.66 -1.81
CA LEU A 121 -5.32 10.00 -1.43
C LEU A 121 -6.23 11.06 -2.08
N PRO A 122 -6.47 12.21 -1.41
CA PRO A 122 -7.25 13.32 -1.97
C PRO A 122 -6.61 13.89 -3.25
N GLU A 123 -7.44 14.23 -4.24
CA GLU A 123 -7.02 14.76 -5.55
C GLU A 123 -6.27 16.11 -5.44
N GLU A 124 -6.61 16.94 -4.45
CA GLU A 124 -5.93 18.22 -4.19
C GLU A 124 -4.43 18.06 -3.88
N LEU A 125 -4.02 16.91 -3.37
CA LEU A 125 -2.64 16.66 -2.97
C LEU A 125 -1.73 16.54 -4.20
N GLU A 126 -2.24 16.09 -5.35
CA GLU A 126 -1.47 16.03 -6.60
C GLU A 126 -1.17 17.42 -7.17
N ALA A 127 -2.12 18.35 -7.06
CA ALA A 127 -1.95 19.74 -7.52
C ALA A 127 -0.91 20.48 -6.68
N GLN A 128 -0.98 20.36 -5.36
CA GLN A 128 0.01 20.95 -4.43
C GLN A 128 1.42 20.39 -4.66
N TRP A 129 1.53 19.14 -5.08
CA TRP A 129 2.79 18.50 -5.42
C TRP A 129 3.39 19.02 -6.73
N GLN A 130 2.57 19.26 -7.75
CA GLN A 130 3.03 19.87 -9.01
C GLN A 130 3.52 21.31 -8.79
N GLU A 131 2.84 22.08 -7.94
CA GLU A 131 3.31 23.41 -7.53
C GLU A 131 4.69 23.36 -6.86
N PHE A 132 4.90 22.41 -5.94
CA PHE A 132 6.19 22.26 -5.26
C PHE A 132 7.33 21.84 -6.20
N LEU A 133 7.07 20.90 -7.12
CA LEU A 133 8.07 20.45 -8.10
C LEU A 133 8.46 21.54 -9.09
N ASN A 134 7.55 22.48 -9.40
CA ASN A 134 7.85 23.62 -10.27
C ASN A 134 8.62 24.74 -9.56
N PHE A 135 8.72 24.70 -8.22
CA PHE A 135 9.42 25.70 -7.42
C PHE A 135 10.90 25.38 -7.17
N VAL A 136 11.32 24.12 -7.37
CA VAL A 136 12.71 23.63 -7.24
C VAL A 136 13.35 23.51 -8.61
#